data_AF-A0A935I3Q0-F1
#
_entry.id   AF-A0A935I3Q0-F1
#
_cell.length_a   1.000
_cell.length_b   1.000
_cell.length_c   1.000
_cell.angle_alpha   90.00
_cell.angle_beta   90.00
_cell.angle_gamma   90.00
#
_symmetry.space_group_name_H-M   'P 1'
#
loop_
_entity.id
_entity.type
_entity.pdbx_description
1 polymer ?
#
loop_
_entity_poly.entity_id
_entity_poly.type
_entity_poly.pdbx_seq_one_letter_code
_entity_poly.pdbx_strand_id
1 'polypeptide(L)'
;MAGVMSGARLSYDVWGYTVNIASRIEENSQPGRILCSESVEHVLRNVSGFTFEKHKPLDIKGKGLLSTYWISSTSSTEEELDRSRL
;
A
#
# COMPACT_ATOMS: atom_id res chain seq x y z
N MET A 1 -12.03 -4.83 -16.86
CA MET A 1 -12.35 -5.85 -17.87
C MET A 1 -11.46 -7.04 -17.60
N ALA A 2 -12.01 -8.24 -17.47
CA ALA A 2 -11.25 -9.47 -17.28
C ALA A 2 -11.54 -10.39 -18.48
N GLY A 3 -10.48 -10.93 -19.11
CA GLY A 3 -10.56 -11.84 -20.25
C GLY A 3 -9.98 -13.20 -19.87
N VAL A 4 -10.62 -14.28 -20.30
CA VAL A 4 -10.18 -15.66 -20.05
C VAL A 4 -9.25 -16.12 -21.18
N MET A 5 -8.06 -16.60 -20.83
CA MET A 5 -7.15 -17.30 -21.74
C MET A 5 -7.15 -18.79 -21.39
N SER A 6 -7.35 -19.67 -22.38
CA SER A 6 -7.41 -21.13 -22.18
C SER A 6 -6.06 -21.80 -22.43
N GLY A 7 -5.56 -22.51 -21.42
CA GLY A 7 -4.33 -23.32 -21.40
C GLY A 7 -4.16 -23.90 -19.99
N ALA A 8 -3.45 -25.03 -19.82
CA ALA A 8 -3.44 -25.88 -18.61
C ALA A 8 -2.90 -25.25 -17.30
N ARG A 9 -2.88 -23.92 -17.19
CA ARG A 9 -2.71 -23.13 -15.97
C ARG A 9 -3.63 -21.91 -16.11
N LEU A 10 -4.73 -21.87 -15.35
CA LEU A 10 -5.51 -20.64 -15.23
C LEU A 10 -4.70 -19.65 -14.40
N SER A 11 -4.09 -18.68 -15.07
CA SER A 11 -3.60 -17.46 -14.45
C SER A 11 -4.66 -16.39 -14.58
N TYR A 12 -4.94 -15.70 -13.47
CA TYR A 12 -5.83 -14.53 -13.45
C TYR A 12 -4.97 -13.30 -13.20
N ASP A 13 -5.08 -12.31 -14.09
CA ASP A 13 -4.39 -11.04 -13.96
C ASP A 13 -5.40 -9.91 -13.73
N VAL A 14 -5.01 -8.93 -12.89
CA VAL A 14 -5.79 -7.72 -12.63
C VAL A 14 -5.15 -6.53 -13.33
N TRP A 15 -5.94 -5.81 -14.13
CA TRP A 15 -5.49 -4.62 -14.85
C TRP A 15 -6.42 -3.43 -14.62
N GLY A 16 -5.85 -2.24 -14.58
CA GLY A 16 -6.61 -1.01 -14.44
C GLY A 16 -5.86 0.13 -13.76
N TYR A 17 -6.56 1.25 -13.62
CA TYR A 17 -6.02 2.46 -13.02
C TYR A 17 -5.63 2.27 -11.55
N THR A 18 -6.42 1.52 -10.79
CA THR A 18 -6.15 1.23 -9.37
C THR A 18 -4.84 0.45 -9.17
N VAL A 19 -4.57 -0.57 -10.01
CA VAL A 19 -3.31 -1.34 -9.89
C VAL A 19 -2.10 -0.52 -10.30
N ASN A 20 -2.25 0.41 -11.25
CA ASN A 20 -1.19 1.37 -11.61
C ASN A 20 -0.90 2.36 -10.45
N ILE A 21 -1.94 2.84 -9.75
CA ILE A 21 -1.74 3.66 -8.55
C ILE A 21 -1.02 2.85 -7.47
N ALA A 22 -1.45 1.61 -7.21
CA ALA A 22 -0.84 0.74 -6.21
C ALA A 22 0.66 0.51 -6.50
N SER A 23 1.02 0.20 -7.75
CA SER A 23 2.43 0.06 -8.18
C SER A 23 3.26 1.29 -7.85
N ARG A 24 2.75 2.50 -8.13
CA ARG A 24 3.48 3.74 -7.87
C ARG A 24 3.64 4.06 -6.39
N ILE A 25 2.63 3.71 -5.58
CA ILE A 25 2.71 3.85 -4.13
C ILE A 25 3.77 2.87 -3.59
N GLU A 26 3.75 1.62 -4.06
CA GLU A 26 4.74 0.59 -3.68
C GLU A 26 6.17 1.01 -4.04
N GLU A 27 6.39 1.54 -5.25
CA GLU A 27 7.69 2.05 -5.71
C GLU A 27 8.26 3.16 -4.81
N ASN A 28 7.39 3.89 -4.10
CA ASN A 28 7.78 4.94 -3.16
C ASN A 28 7.74 4.48 -1.70
N SER A 29 7.44 3.21 -1.44
CA SER A 29 7.41 2.64 -0.10
C SER A 29 8.83 2.30 0.39
N GLN A 30 8.95 2.06 1.70
CA GLN A 30 10.19 1.61 2.33
C GLN A 30 10.03 0.17 2.82
N PRO A 31 11.09 -0.65 2.75
CA PRO A 31 11.07 -2.00 3.31
C PRO A 31 10.67 -1.98 4.80
N GLY A 32 9.77 -2.87 5.20
CA GLY A 32 9.28 -2.95 6.57
C GLY A 32 8.25 -1.88 6.96
N ARG A 33 7.82 -1.03 6.02
CA ARG A 33 6.75 -0.05 6.23
C ARG A 33 5.63 -0.22 5.21
N ILE A 34 4.42 0.17 5.60
CA ILE A 34 3.23 0.09 4.76
C ILE A 34 2.82 1.50 4.34
N LEU A 35 2.91 1.80 3.04
CA LEU A 35 2.42 3.05 2.47
C LEU A 35 1.04 2.84 1.84
N CYS A 36 0.09 3.74 2.12
CA CYS A 36 -1.27 3.68 1.57
C CYS A 36 -1.72 5.00 0.96
N SER A 37 -2.74 4.94 0.11
CA SER A 37 -3.40 6.13 -0.42
C SER A 37 -4.35 6.74 0.61
N GLU A 38 -4.69 8.01 0.42
CA GLU A 38 -5.72 8.73 1.19
C GLU A 38 -7.06 7.98 1.26
N SER A 39 -7.47 7.34 0.17
CA SER A 39 -8.72 6.56 0.16
C SER A 39 -8.68 5.36 1.11
N VAL A 40 -7.53 4.69 1.24
CA VAL A 40 -7.35 3.56 2.16
C VAL A 40 -7.28 4.05 3.60
N GLU A 41 -6.56 5.14 3.84
CA GLU A 41 -6.51 5.83 5.12
C GLU A 41 -7.91 6.18 5.62
N HIS A 42 -8.74 6.81 4.78
CA HIS A 42 -10.11 7.20 5.15
C HIS A 42 -10.98 6.01 5.59
N VAL A 43 -10.83 4.86 4.93
CA VAL A 43 -11.57 3.63 5.28
C VAL A 43 -11.05 3.04 6.58
N LEU A 44 -9.72 2.96 6.74
CA LEU A 44 -9.08 2.35 7.90
C LEU A 44 -9.06 3.24 9.14
N ARG A 45 -9.28 4.55 9.00
CA ARG A 45 -9.36 5.52 10.12
C ARG A 45 -10.40 5.15 11.16
N ASN A 46 -11.45 4.45 10.74
CA ASN A 46 -12.53 3.99 11.64
C ASN A 46 -12.23 2.64 12.30
N VAL A 47 -11.13 1.97 11.93
CA VAL A 47 -10.71 0.70 12.50
C VAL A 47 -9.72 0.96 13.63
N SER A 48 -9.97 0.39 14.80
CA SER A 48 -9.06 0.52 15.95
C SER A 48 -7.75 -0.22 15.71
N GLY A 49 -6.66 0.28 16.28
CA GLY A 49 -5.34 -0.36 16.23
C GLY A 49 -4.44 0.09 15.09
N PHE A 50 -4.86 1.04 14.25
CA PHE A 50 -4.01 1.63 13.22
C PHE A 50 -3.75 3.11 13.49
N THR A 51 -2.51 3.53 13.27
CA THR A 51 -2.09 4.94 13.24
C THR A 51 -1.59 5.29 11.86
N PHE A 52 -1.73 6.56 11.49
CA PHE A 52 -1.40 7.06 10.16
C PHE A 52 -0.46 8.27 10.26
N GLU A 53 0.68 8.21 9.58
CA GLU A 53 1.63 9.31 9.45
C GLU A 53 1.57 9.87 8.02
N LYS A 54 1.48 11.20 7.88
CA LYS A 54 1.40 11.81 6.54
C LYS A 54 2.73 11.71 5.81
N HIS A 55 2.71 11.17 4.59
CA HIS A 55 3.86 11.11 3.69
C HIS A 55 3.78 12.19 2.61
N LYS A 56 4.87 12.38 1.86
CA LYS A 56 4.88 13.31 0.71
C LYS A 56 3.82 12.88 -0.32
N PRO A 57 3.10 13.83 -0.93
CA PRO A 57 2.19 13.52 -2.01
C PRO A 57 2.97 12.97 -3.21
N LEU A 58 2.38 11.99 -3.89
CA LEU A 58 2.95 11.38 -5.09
C LEU A 58 2.28 11.96 -6.34
N ASP A 59 3.07 12.39 -7.31
CA ASP A 59 2.53 12.83 -8.60
C ASP A 59 2.24 11.62 -9.49
N ILE A 60 0.96 11.39 -9.76
CA ILE A 60 0.51 10.27 -10.58
C ILE A 60 -0.01 10.83 -11.89
N LYS A 61 0.73 10.58 -12.99
CA LYS A 61 0.26 10.76 -14.37
C LYS A 61 -1.20 10.32 -14.54
N GLY A 62 -2.08 11.28 -14.86
CA GLY A 62 -3.52 11.07 -15.06
C GLY A 62 -4.40 11.21 -13.82
N LYS A 63 -3.83 11.33 -12.61
CA LYS A 63 -4.52 11.71 -11.37
C LYS A 63 -4.16 13.12 -10.89
N GLY A 64 -2.88 13.48 -11.04
CA GLY A 64 -2.25 14.56 -10.30
C GLY A 64 -1.71 14.08 -8.95
N LEU A 65 -1.58 15.02 -8.01
CA LEU A 65 -1.04 14.77 -6.68
C LEU A 65 -1.97 13.88 -5.86
N LEU A 66 -1.45 12.76 -5.38
CA LEU A 66 -2.11 11.85 -4.46
C LEU A 66 -1.46 11.92 -3.08
N SER A 67 -2.25 12.27 -2.06
CA SER A 67 -1.82 12.19 -0.67
C SER A 67 -1.61 10.72 -0.26
N THR A 68 -0.50 10.45 0.41
CA THR A 68 -0.15 9.12 0.89
C THR A 68 0.20 9.16 2.37
N TYR A 69 0.03 8.02 3.04
CA TYR A 69 0.18 7.89 4.49
C TYR A 69 0.90 6.59 4.81
N TRP A 70 1.78 6.63 5.82
CA TRP A 70 2.33 5.42 6.43
C TRP A 70 1.34 4.85 7.43
N ILE A 71 1.21 3.54 7.46
CA ILE A 71 0.40 2.81 8.44
C ILE A 71 1.32 2.17 9.47
N SER A 72 1.00 2.35 10.75
CA SER A 72 1.61 1.62 11.86
C SER A 72 0.53 0.95 12.70
N SER A 73 0.85 -0.20 13.30
CA SER A 73 -0.02 -0.81 14.30
C SER A 73 0.18 -0.14 15.66
N THR A 74 -0.90 0.00 16.42
CA THR A 74 -0.86 0.47 17.82
C THR A 74 -0.47 -0.67 18.78
N SER A 75 -0.43 -1.93 18.32
CA SER A 75 0.06 -3.06 19.11
C SER A 75 1.59 -3.08 19.13
N SER A 76 2.17 -2.58 20.22
CA SER A 76 3.60 -2.59 20.52
C SER A 76 4.28 -3.93 20.21
N THR A 77 4.96 -4.07 19.06
CA THR A 77 5.94 -5.16 18.82
C THR A 77 6.81 -4.84 17.60
N GLU A 78 7.68 -3.84 17.70
CA GLU A 78 8.79 -3.62 16.74
C GLU A 78 10.15 -3.46 17.44
N GLU A 79 10.27 -3.82 18.73
CA GLU A 79 11.55 -3.81 19.46
C GLU A 79 12.31 -5.15 19.43
N GLU A 80 11.78 -6.20 18.79
CA GLU A 80 12.33 -7.56 18.93
C GLU A 80 13.19 -8.05 17.74
N LEU A 81 13.14 -7.42 16.57
CA LEU A 81 13.93 -7.85 15.40
C LEU A 81 15.30 -7.16 15.23
N ASP A 82 15.54 -6.03 15.88
CA ASP A 82 16.86 -5.34 15.81
C ASP A 82 17.84 -5.84 16.89
N ARG A 83 17.35 -6.57 17.90
CA ARG A 83 18.19 -7.16 18.96
C ARG A 83 18.78 -8.53 18.61
N SER A 84 18.43 -9.09 17.46
CA SER A 84 18.94 -10.38 16.96
C SER A 84 20.13 -10.24 16.00
N ARG A 85 20.67 -9.02 15.83
CA ARG A 85 21.85 -8.70 14.99
C ARG A 85 23.07 -8.21 15.79
N LEU A 86 23.18 -8.59 17.07
CA LEU A 86 24.42 -8.49 17.87
C LEU A 86 24.78 -9.85 18.44
#